data_AF-A0A524L031-F1
#
_entry.id   AF-A0A524L031-F1
#
_cell.length_a   1.000
_cell.length_b   1.000
_cell.length_c   1.000
_cell.angle_alpha   90.00
_cell.angle_beta   90.00
_cell.angle_gamma   90.00
#
_symmetry.space_group_name_H-M   'P 1'
#
loop_
_entity.id
_entity.type
_entity.pdbx_description
1 polymer ?
#
loop_
_entity_poly.entity_id
_entity_poly.type
_entity_poly.pdbx_seq_one_letter_code
_entity_poly.pdbx_strand_id
1 'polypeptide(L)' 'MIGGVQNIAKITELRQRILFTFAMLGVYRLGAYVATPGIDVQVIKSFFEQAAGTVFGLFNLFSGSALEQLSIFSLGIMPY' A
#
# COMPACT_ATOMS: atom_id res chain seq x y z
N MET A 1 9.77 15.60 -22.65
CA MET A 1 9.04 15.24 -21.41
C MET A 1 9.79 15.55 -20.12
N ILE A 2 11.13 15.68 -20.14
CA ILE A 2 11.95 15.96 -18.93
C ILE A 2 11.73 17.38 -18.37
N GLY A 3 11.49 18.39 -19.23
CA GLY A 3 11.23 19.77 -18.79
C GLY A 3 9.98 19.94 -17.92
N GLY A 4 8.96 19.09 -18.11
CA GLY A 4 7.77 19.08 -17.25
C GLY A 4 8.09 18.68 -15.82
N VAL A 5 8.94 17.66 -15.63
CA VAL A 5 9.40 17.19 -14.31
C VAL A 5 10.29 18.24 -13.62
N GLN A 6 11.12 18.97 -14.36
CA GLN A 6 11.93 20.05 -13.79
C GLN A 6 11.10 21.25 -13.29
N ASN A 7 9.95 21.51 -13.92
CA ASN A 7 9.06 22.59 -13.50
C ASN A 7 8.30 22.25 -12.20
N ILE A 8 8.15 20.96 -11.87
CA ILE A 8 7.56 20.52 -10.60
C ILE A 8 8.31 21.08 -9.39
N ALA A 9 9.65 21.11 -9.47
CA ALA A 9 10.48 21.63 -8.40
C ALA A 9 10.44 23.18 -8.29
N LYS A 10 10.06 23.88 -9.37
CA LYS A 10 10.01 25.34 -9.43
C LYS A 10 8.69 25.91 -8.93
N ILE A 11 7.59 25.19 -9.13
CA ILE A 11 6.25 25.63 -8.71
C ILE A 11 6.02 25.20 -7.27
N THR A 12 6.09 26.15 -6.33
CA THR A 12 5.96 25.90 -4.88
C THR A 12 4.67 25.15 -4.53
N GLU A 13 3.55 25.51 -5.16
CA GLU A 13 2.27 24.84 -4.94
C GLU A 13 2.30 23.37 -5.37
N LEU A 14 2.87 23.08 -6.54
CA LEU A 14 2.94 21.71 -7.07
C LEU A 14 3.86 20.84 -6.21
N ARG A 15 5.00 21.39 -5.76
CA ARG A 15 5.90 20.74 -4.81
C ARG A 15 5.19 20.39 -3.50
N GLN A 16 4.41 21.31 -2.93
CA GLN A 16 3.66 21.09 -1.69
C GLN A 16 2.62 19.97 -1.85
N ARG A 17 1.86 19.97 -2.95
CA ARG A 17 0.88 18.91 -3.24
C ARG A 17 1.54 17.54 -3.37
N ILE A 18 2.68 17.46 -4.06
CA ILE A 18 3.41 16.21 -4.24
C ILE A 18 3.99 15.69 -2.92
N LEU A 19 4.59 16.58 -2.11
CA LEU A 19 5.06 16.23 -0.78
C LEU A 19 3.92 15.72 0.11
N PHE A 20 2.75 16.37 0.05
CA PHE A 20 1.57 15.90 0.77
C PHE A 20 1.13 14.51 0.31
N THR A 21 1.06 14.27 -1.01
CA THR A 21 0.72 12.95 -1.55
C THR A 21 1.72 11.88 -1.09
N PHE A 22 3.02 12.16 -1.17
CA PHE A 22 4.04 11.22 -0.69
C PHE A 22 3.97 11.00 0.82
N ALA A 23 3.68 12.03 1.60
CA ALA A 23 3.48 11.90 3.04
C ALA A 23 2.28 10.99 3.35
N MET A 24 1.15 11.17 2.65
CA MET A 24 -0.04 10.33 2.79
C MET A 24 0.22 8.88 2.38
N LEU A 25 0.96 8.66 1.28
CA LEU A 25 1.41 7.31 0.89
C LEU A 25 2.30 6.68 1.95
N GLY A 26 3.16 7.48 2.60
CA GLY A 26 3.97 7.04 3.74
C GLY A 26 3.11 6.59 4.93
N VAL A 27 2.09 7.38 5.30
CA VAL A 27 1.14 7.03 6.36
C VAL A 27 0.39 5.74 6.03
N TYR A 28 -0.12 5.61 4.79
CA TYR A 28 -0.74 4.36 4.33
C TYR A 28 0.22 3.18 4.46
N ARG A 29 1.48 3.36 4.06
CA ARG A 29 2.48 2.30 4.12
C ARG A 29 2.79 1.88 5.56
N LEU A 30 2.84 2.83 6.50
CA LEU A 30 2.99 2.52 7.93
C LEU A 30 1.80 1.72 8.46
N GLY A 31 0.57 2.11 8.13
CA GLY A 31 -0.63 1.38 8.55
C GLY A 31 -0.74 -0.03 7.95
N ALA A 32 -0.21 -0.25 6.74
CA ALA A 32 -0.15 -1.58 6.12
C ALA A 32 0.77 -2.57 6.86
N TYR A 33 1.67 -2.10 7.75
CA TYR A 33 2.47 -2.95 8.62
C TYR A 33 1.86 -3.15 10.01
N VAL A 34 0.78 -2.44 10.34
CA VAL A 34 0.08 -2.62 11.62
C VAL A 34 -0.86 -3.81 11.48
N ALA A 35 -0.43 -4.96 12.00
CA ALA A 35 -1.23 -6.18 12.01
C ALA A 35 -2.47 -6.03 12.91
N THR A 36 -3.58 -6.63 12.49
CA THR A 36 -4.81 -6.65 13.30
C THR A 36 -4.62 -7.52 14.54
N PRO A 37 -4.98 -7.05 15.76
CA PRO A 37 -4.83 -7.83 16.98
C PRO A 37 -5.60 -9.15 16.93
N GLY A 38 -5.01 -10.23 17.45
CA GLY A 38 -5.65 -11.54 17.54
C GLY A 38 -5.47 -12.44 16.31
N ILE A 39 -4.62 -12.04 15.35
CA ILE A 39 -4.33 -12.81 14.14
C ILE A 39 -2.90 -13.34 14.17
N ASP A 40 -2.72 -14.62 13.83
CA ASP A 40 -1.41 -15.21 13.59
C ASP A 40 -0.95 -14.92 12.15
N VAL A 41 -0.06 -13.93 12.03
CA VAL A 41 0.49 -13.49 10.74
C VAL A 41 1.28 -14.60 10.04
N GLN A 42 1.87 -15.56 10.77
CA GLN A 42 2.66 -16.63 10.16
C GLN A 42 1.76 -17.62 9.40
N VAL A 43 0.60 -17.96 9.98
CA VAL A 43 -0.39 -18.84 9.34
C VAL A 43 -0.92 -18.20 8.06
N ILE A 44 -1.26 -16.90 8.11
CA ILE A 44 -1.79 -16.18 6.96
C ILE A 44 -0.76 -16.05 5.85
N LYS A 45 0.51 -15.74 6.17
CA LYS A 45 1.58 -15.71 5.18
C LYS A 45 1.75 -17.06 4.49
N SER A 46 1.75 -18.16 5.25
CA SER A 46 1.87 -19.51 4.68
C SER A 46 0.70 -19.86 3.74
N PHE A 47 -0.50 -19.35 4.00
CA PHE A 47 -1.65 -19.50 3.12
C PHE A 47 -1.48 -18.70 1.82
N PHE A 48 -1.02 -17.45 1.92
CA PHE A 48 -0.80 -16.59 0.74
C PHE A 48 0.38 -17.07 -0.13
N GLU A 49 1.42 -17.63 0.47
CA GLU A 49 2.52 -18.27 -0.27
C GLU A 49 2.02 -19.44 -1.13
N GLN A 50 1.16 -20.29 -0.56
CA GLN A 50 0.52 -21.39 -1.29
C GLN A 50 -0.46 -20.88 -2.37
N ALA A 51 -1.13 -19.77 -2.11
CA ALA A 51 -2.14 -19.18 -2.99
C ALA A 51 -1.57 -18.15 -3.99
N ALA A 52 -0.25 -17.94 -4.05
CA ALA A 52 0.39 -16.86 -4.81
C ALA A 52 0.09 -16.91 -6.33
N GLY A 53 -0.11 -18.11 -6.89
CA GLY A 53 -0.47 -18.31 -8.31
C GLY A 53 -1.97 -18.25 -8.59
N THR A 54 -2.80 -18.00 -7.58
CA THR A 54 -4.27 -18.00 -7.70
C THR A 54 -4.84 -16.58 -7.69
N VAL A 55 -6.16 -16.47 -7.83
CA VAL A 55 -6.89 -15.20 -7.70
C VAL A 55 -6.59 -14.49 -6.38
N PHE A 56 -6.30 -15.22 -5.30
CA PHE A 56 -5.93 -14.64 -4.00
C PHE A 56 -4.58 -13.90 -4.05
N GLY A 57 -3.63 -14.36 -4.87
CA GLY A 57 -2.37 -13.65 -5.11
C GLY A 57 -2.61 -12.30 -5.80
N LEU A 58 -3.56 -12.26 -6.74
CA LEU A 58 -3.97 -11.01 -7.40
C LEU A 58 -4.63 -10.03 -6.41
N PHE A 59 -5.51 -10.53 -5.52
CA PHE A 59 -6.09 -9.73 -4.44
C PHE A 59 -5.03 -9.15 -3.50
N ASN A 60 -4.02 -9.95 -3.12
CA ASN A 60 -2.93 -9.48 -2.28
C ASN A 60 -2.11 -8.37 -2.97
N LEU A 61 -1.85 -8.50 -4.28
CA LEU A 61 -1.16 -7.47 -5.07
C LEU A 61 -1.93 -6.15 -5.08
N PHE A 62 -3.25 -6.19 -5.29
CA PHE A 62 -4.09 -4.99 -5.27
C PHE A 62 -4.22 -4.36 -3.88
N SER A 63 -4.08 -5.14 -2.81
CA SER A 63 -4.03 -4.62 -1.44
C SER A 63 -2.68 -3.97 -1.08
N GLY A 64 -1.65 -4.12 -1.91
CA GLY A 64 -0.29 -3.64 -1.61
C GLY A 64 0.43 -4.46 -0.53
N SER A 65 0.20 -5.78 -0.51
CA SER A 65 0.70 -6.72 0.51
C SER A 65 0.13 -6.50 1.91
N ALA A 66 -0.96 -5.74 2.01
CA ALA A 66 -1.65 -5.48 3.27
C ALA A 66 -2.51 -6.68 3.73
N LEU A 67 -2.92 -7.52 2.76
CA LEU A 67 -3.82 -8.65 2.96
C LEU A 67 -3.08 -9.90 3.49
N GLU A 68 -1.87 -10.20 3.00
CA GLU A 68 -1.02 -11.29 3.54
C GLU A 68 -0.55 -11.05 4.99
N GLN A 69 -0.62 -9.82 5.47
CA GLN A 69 -0.28 -9.44 6.85
C GLN A 69 -1.53 -9.17 7.71
N LEU A 70 -2.73 -9.30 7.12
CA LEU A 70 -4.01 -8.86 7.69
C LEU A 70 -3.89 -7.56 8.49
N SER A 71 -3.35 -6.54 7.85
CA SER A 71 -3.20 -5.22 8.45
C SER A 71 -4.55 -4.52 8.65
N ILE A 72 -4.55 -3.39 9.36
CA ILE A 72 -5.74 -2.53 9.51
C ILE A 72 -6.28 -2.10 8.13
N PHE A 73 -5.41 -2.03 7.12
CA PHE A 73 -5.77 -1.76 5.73
C PHE A 73 -5.76 -3.02 4.85
N SER A 74 -6.12 -4.18 5.41
CA SER A 74 -6.07 -5.48 4.73
C SER A 74 -6.81 -5.53 3.39
N LEU A 75 -7.93 -4.84 3.24
CA LEU A 75 -8.66 -4.72 1.97
C LEU A 75 -8.26 -3.47 1.15
N GLY A 76 -7.28 -2.69 1.62
CA GLY A 76 -6.82 -1.46 0.98
C GLY A 76 -7.97 -0.48 0.74
N ILE A 77 -8.06 0.03 -0.48
CA ILE A 77 -9.14 0.91 -0.94
C ILE A 77 -10.32 0.15 -1.59
N MET A 78 -10.22 -1.18 -1.79
CA MET A 78 -11.24 -1.95 -2.52
C MET A 78 -12.67 -1.93 -1.95
N PRO A 79 -12.91 -1.79 -0.63
CA PRO A 79 -14.27 -1.76 -0.10
C PRO A 79 -15.07 -0.50 -0.45
N TYR A 80 -14.38 0.57 -0.85
CA TYR A 80 -14.99 1.82 -1.30
C TYR A 80 -15.35 1.73 -2.78
#